data_AF-A0A735RCK3-F1
#
_entry.id   AF-A0A735RCK3-F1
#
_cell.length_a   1.000
_cell.length_b   1.000
_cell.length_c   1.000
_cell.angle_alpha   90.00
_cell.angle_beta   90.00
_cell.angle_gamma   90.00
#
_symmetry.space_group_name_H-M   'P 1'
#
loop_
_entity.id
_entity.type
_entity.pdbx_description
1 polymer ?
#
loop_
_entity_poly.entity_id
_entity_poly.type
_entity_poly.pdbx_seq_one_letter_code
_entity_poly.pdbx_strand_id
1 'polypeptide(L)'
;MTTITRERLEQIYAECEERDPAIFEIRELVRIALGLLDADKPELKIAELINKFYERYPIASFNKDTDRAEALGYFLAGAELQCFGEFIKYEELFGDE
;
A
#
# COMPACT_ATOMS: atom_id res chain seq x y z
N MET A 1 -7.28 1.20 -19.52
CA MET A 1 -6.30 2.00 -18.75
C MET A 1 -4.93 1.72 -19.36
N THR A 2 -4.31 2.67 -20.05
CA THR A 2 -2.95 2.51 -20.62
C THR A 2 -1.93 2.92 -19.56
N THR A 3 -1.23 1.95 -19.00
CA THR A 3 -0.18 2.20 -17.99
C THR A 3 1.09 2.66 -18.70
N ILE A 4 1.58 3.86 -18.38
CA ILE A 4 2.89 4.33 -18.83
C ILE A 4 3.99 3.60 -18.05
N THR A 5 5.05 3.14 -18.72
CA THR A 5 6.15 2.42 -18.07
C THR A 5 7.11 3.38 -17.38
N ARG A 6 7.84 2.91 -16.36
CA ARG A 6 8.91 3.69 -15.70
C ARG A 6 9.93 4.21 -16.71
N GLU A 7 10.39 3.33 -17.61
CA GLU A 7 11.35 3.66 -18.68
C GLU A 7 10.85 4.82 -19.56
N ARG A 8 9.54 4.86 -19.84
CA ARG A 8 8.95 5.92 -20.64
C ARG A 8 8.90 7.25 -19.88
N LEU A 9 8.64 7.23 -18.58
CA LEU A 9 8.66 8.43 -17.74
C LEU A 9 10.09 8.97 -17.58
N GLU A 10 11.08 8.11 -17.39
CA GLU A 10 12.50 8.51 -17.31
C GLU A 10 12.99 9.16 -18.61
N GLN A 11 12.59 8.63 -19.76
CA GLN A 11 12.86 9.25 -21.07
C GLN A 11 12.26 10.65 -21.16
N ILE A 12 10.97 10.80 -20.81
CA ILE A 12 10.29 12.11 -20.86
C ILE A 12 10.98 13.10 -19.91
N TYR A 13 11.35 12.66 -18.70
CA TYR A 13 12.06 13.50 -17.74
C TYR A 13 13.42 13.98 -18.27
N ALA A 14 14.16 13.12 -19.00
CA ALA A 14 15.45 13.44 -19.58
C ALA A 14 15.35 14.34 -20.82
N GLU A 15 14.28 14.20 -21.60
CA GLU A 15 14.00 15.03 -22.80
C GLU A 15 13.47 16.43 -22.45
N CYS A 16 12.99 16.64 -21.22
CA CYS A 16 12.53 17.94 -20.74
C CYS A 16 13.70 18.89 -20.44
N GLU A 17 14.09 19.74 -21.40
CA GLU A 17 15.07 20.81 -21.17
C GLU A 17 14.53 21.91 -20.24
N GLU A 18 15.36 22.34 -19.27
CA GLU A 18 15.03 23.34 -18.23
C GLU A 18 14.63 24.73 -18.73
N ARG A 19 14.75 25.00 -20.04
CA ARG A 19 14.67 26.34 -20.60
C ARG A 19 13.33 26.70 -21.22
N ASP A 20 12.40 25.75 -21.36
CA ASP A 20 11.05 26.01 -21.86
C ASP A 20 10.05 26.05 -20.68
N PRO A 21 9.40 27.19 -20.42
CA PRO A 21 8.41 27.33 -19.35
C PRO A 21 7.22 26.36 -19.48
N ALA A 22 6.84 25.95 -20.69
CA ALA A 22 5.76 24.99 -20.92
C ALA A 22 6.19 23.55 -20.61
N ILE A 23 7.49 23.25 -20.70
CA ILE A 23 8.07 21.93 -20.40
C ILE A 23 8.26 21.74 -18.89
N PHE A 24 8.38 22.83 -18.12
CA PHE A 24 8.50 22.79 -16.66
C PHE A 24 7.34 22.03 -15.99
N GLU A 25 6.10 22.30 -16.42
CA GLU A 25 4.91 21.62 -15.87
C GLU A 25 4.90 20.12 -16.19
N ILE A 26 5.31 19.74 -17.40
CA ILE A 26 5.42 18.33 -17.82
C ILE A 26 6.46 17.61 -16.97
N ARG A 27 7.60 18.25 -16.72
CA ARG A 27 8.68 17.67 -15.92
C ARG A 27 8.27 17.42 -14.47
N GLU A 28 7.55 18.35 -13.85
CA GLU A 28 7.04 18.17 -12.49
C GLU A 28 5.97 17.06 -12.43
N LEU A 29 5.06 16.98 -13.41
CA LEU A 29 4.09 15.88 -13.49
C LEU A 29 4.79 14.51 -13.62
N VAL A 30 5.85 14.42 -14.42
CA VAL A 30 6.63 13.20 -14.58
C VAL A 30 7.38 12.83 -13.30
N ARG A 31 7.93 13.82 -12.59
CA ARG A 31 8.57 13.62 -11.29
C ARG A 31 7.58 13.07 -10.25
N ILE A 32 6.37 13.63 -10.20
CA ILE A 32 5.30 13.13 -9.32
C ILE A 32 4.93 11.70 -9.72
N ALA A 33 4.77 11.41 -11.01
CA ALA A 33 4.44 10.07 -11.51
C ALA A 33 5.53 9.03 -11.17
N LEU A 34 6.81 9.40 -11.27
CA LEU A 34 7.92 8.56 -10.82
C LEU A 34 7.86 8.33 -9.31
N GLY A 35 7.64 9.38 -8.52
CA GLY A 35 7.46 9.28 -7.07
C GLY A 35 6.28 8.41 -6.65
N LEU A 36 5.19 8.39 -7.43
CA LEU A 36 4.05 7.49 -7.21
C LEU A 36 4.34 6.04 -7.59
N LEU A 37 5.24 5.79 -8.55
CA LEU A 37 5.73 4.44 -8.85
C LEU A 37 6.70 3.92 -7.79
N ASP A 38 7.44 4.83 -7.14
CA ASP A 38 8.35 4.54 -6.03
C ASP A 38 7.67 4.57 -4.67
N ALA A 39 6.45 5.12 -4.57
CA ALA A 39 5.65 5.03 -3.36
C ALA A 39 5.48 3.55 -3.03
N ASP A 40 5.98 3.15 -1.85
CA ASP A 40 5.96 1.76 -1.39
C ASP A 40 4.56 1.21 -1.63
N LYS A 41 4.47 0.23 -2.54
CA LYS A 41 3.24 -0.52 -2.69
C LYS A 41 2.91 -1.09 -1.32
N PRO A 42 1.64 -1.08 -0.91
CA PRO A 42 1.27 -1.72 0.33
C PRO A 42 1.84 -3.15 0.34
N GLU A 43 2.65 -3.48 1.34
CA GLU A 43 3.30 -4.79 1.46
C GLU A 43 3.08 -5.32 2.88
N LEU A 44 2.66 -6.58 2.96
CA LEU A 44 2.56 -7.29 4.23
C LEU A 44 3.88 -7.97 4.57
N LYS A 45 4.58 -7.45 5.56
CA LYS A 45 5.76 -8.11 6.16
C LYS A 45 5.31 -9.21 7.13
N ILE A 46 4.92 -10.36 6.59
CA ILE A 46 4.30 -11.48 7.35
C ILE A 46 5.14 -11.91 8.57
N ALA A 47 6.47 -11.98 8.44
CA ALA A 47 7.33 -12.35 9.55
C ALA A 47 7.27 -11.35 10.73
N GLU A 48 7.26 -10.04 10.44
CA GLU A 48 7.13 -9.00 11.46
C GLU A 48 5.75 -9.05 12.13
N LEU A 49 4.70 -9.30 11.35
CA LEU A 49 3.34 -9.44 11.84
C LEU A 49 3.21 -10.65 12.79
N ILE A 50 3.79 -11.79 12.43
CA ILE A 50 3.82 -12.98 13.29
C ILE A 50 4.58 -12.70 14.59
N ASN A 51 5.72 -12.01 14.52
CA ASN A 51 6.47 -11.63 15.72
C ASN A 51 5.62 -10.74 16.65
N LYS A 52 4.98 -9.70 16.11
CA LYS A 52 4.06 -8.84 16.88
C LYS A 52 2.89 -9.61 17.48
N PHE A 53 2.34 -10.57 16.74
CA PHE A 53 1.28 -11.43 17.26
C PHE A 53 1.75 -12.20 18.50
N TYR A 54 2.93 -12.81 18.47
CA TYR A 54 3.45 -13.57 19.61
C TYR A 54 4.03 -12.72 20.74
N GLU A 55 4.47 -11.49 20.47
CA GLU A 55 4.76 -10.50 21.52
C GLU A 55 3.50 -10.18 22.34
N ARG A 56 2.35 -10.06 21.66
CA ARG A 56 1.07 -9.75 22.30
C ARG A 56 0.39 -10.97 22.92
N TYR A 57 0.49 -12.12 22.25
CA TYR A 57 -0.12 -13.38 22.64
C TYR A 57 0.97 -14.47 22.67
N PRO A 58 1.74 -14.58 23.76
CA PRO A 58 2.76 -15.60 23.90
C PRO A 58 2.20 -17.01 23.65
N ILE A 59 3.04 -17.95 23.21
CA ILE A 59 2.62 -19.33 22.91
C ILE A 59 1.88 -19.97 24.11
N ALA A 60 2.33 -19.69 25.33
CA ALA A 60 1.73 -20.20 26.56
C ALA A 60 0.31 -19.65 26.84
N SER A 61 -0.15 -18.63 26.11
CA SER A 61 -1.50 -18.08 26.22
C SER A 61 -2.57 -18.95 25.54
N PHE A 62 -2.17 -19.97 24.78
CA PHE A 62 -3.10 -20.84 24.05
C PHE A 62 -3.17 -22.24 24.66
N ASN A 63 -4.39 -22.75 24.85
CA ASN A 63 -4.62 -24.09 25.39
C ASN A 63 -4.42 -25.20 24.33
N LYS A 64 -4.62 -24.86 23.06
CA LYS A 64 -4.52 -25.78 21.91
C LYS A 64 -3.90 -25.08 20.72
N ASP A 65 -3.18 -25.84 19.91
CA ASP A 65 -2.57 -25.33 18.67
C ASP A 65 -3.61 -24.88 17.64
N THR A 66 -4.82 -25.44 17.66
CA THR A 66 -5.93 -25.05 16.80
C THR A 66 -6.38 -23.62 17.07
N ASP A 67 -6.55 -23.28 18.35
CA ASP A 67 -7.03 -21.96 18.78
C ASP A 67 -5.97 -20.89 18.45
N ARG A 68 -4.69 -21.25 18.60
CA ARG A 68 -3.55 -20.43 18.17
C ARG A 68 -3.57 -20.16 16.66
N ALA A 69 -3.75 -21.20 15.86
CA ALA A 69 -3.75 -21.09 14.41
C ALA A 69 -4.93 -20.22 13.91
N GLU A 70 -6.11 -20.40 14.51
CA GLU A 70 -7.31 -19.61 14.20
C GLU A 70 -7.11 -18.13 14.58
N ALA A 71 -6.61 -17.84 15.78
CA ALA A 71 -6.32 -16.46 16.20
C ALA A 71 -5.29 -15.76 15.31
N LEU A 72 -4.22 -16.47 14.91
CA LEU A 72 -3.23 -15.94 13.97
C LEU A 72 -3.86 -15.69 12.58
N GLY A 73 -4.74 -16.58 12.12
CA GLY A 73 -5.48 -16.41 10.88
C GLY A 73 -6.34 -15.14 10.87
N TYR A 74 -7.13 -14.91 11.92
CA TYR A 74 -7.92 -13.68 12.05
C TYR A 74 -7.05 -12.42 12.12
N PHE A 75 -5.92 -12.47 12.82
CA PHE A 75 -4.98 -11.36 12.90
C PHE A 75 -4.40 -11.00 11.53
N LEU A 76 -3.97 -11.98 10.75
CA LEU A 76 -3.43 -11.77 9.41
C LEU A 76 -4.49 -11.28 8.42
N ALA A 77 -5.72 -11.78 8.50
CA ALA A 77 -6.83 -11.28 7.70
C ALA A 77 -7.13 -9.79 7.98
N GLY A 78 -7.08 -9.39 9.26
CA GLY A 78 -7.19 -7.98 9.64
C GLY A 78 -6.06 -7.11 9.09
N ALA A 79 -4.82 -7.61 9.13
CA ALA A 79 -3.68 -6.91 8.54
C ALA A 79 -3.80 -6.76 7.02
N GLU A 80 -4.30 -7.80 6.33
CA GLU A 80 -4.55 -7.78 4.89
C GLU A 80 -5.62 -6.74 4.51
N LEU A 81 -6.73 -6.70 5.26
CA LEU A 81 -7.77 -5.67 5.06
C LEU A 81 -7.25 -4.25 5.29
N GLN A 82 -6.36 -4.04 6.26
CA GLN A 82 -5.76 -2.71 6.49
C GLN A 82 -4.75 -2.31 5.40
N CYS A 83 -4.05 -3.29 4.83
CA CYS A 83 -3.01 -3.05 3.83
C CYS A 83 -3.58 -2.86 2.42
N PHE A 84 -4.62 -3.63 2.07
CA PHE A 84 -5.16 -3.70 0.71
C PHE A 84 -6.65 -3.40 0.60
N GLY A 85 -7.39 -3.41 1.72
CA GLY A 85 -8.82 -3.18 1.70
C GLY A 85 -9.16 -1.74 1.35
N GLU A 86 -10.11 -1.55 0.44
CA GLU A 86 -10.79 -0.26 0.29
C GLU A 86 -11.74 -0.10 1.48
N PHE A 87 -11.45 0.84 2.38
CA PHE A 87 -12.31 1.09 3.53
C PHE A 87 -13.64 1.66 3.03
N ILE A 88 -14.73 0.91 3.22
CA ILE A 88 -16.08 1.38 2.92
C ILE A 88 -16.40 2.47 3.95
N LYS A 89 -16.43 3.74 3.51
CA LYS A 89 -16.92 4.84 4.34
C LYS A 89 -18.43 4.75 4.42
N TYR A 90 -18.96 4.42 5.60
CA TYR A 90 -20.40 4.32 5.83
C TYR A 90 -21.16 5.62 5.53
N GLU A 91 -20.50 6.77 5.64
CA GLU A 91 -21.01 8.09 5.28
C GLU A 91 -21.36 8.21 3.78
N GLU A 92 -20.75 7.39 2.91
CA GLU A 92 -21.03 7.37 1.48
C GLU A 92 -22.16 6.38 1.10
N LEU A 93 -22.58 5.51 2.03
CA LEU A 93 -23.63 4.50 1.81
C LEU A 93 -25.01 4.95 2.25
N PHE A 94 -25.09 5.86 3.22
CA PHE A 94 -26.33 6.49 3.65
C PHE A 94 -26.29 7.93 3.13
N GLY A 95 -26.71 8.12 1.88
CA GLY A 95 -26.98 9.47 1.37
C GLY A 95 -27.97 10.16 2.30
N ASP A 96 -27.70 11.44 2.61
CA ASP A 96 -28.51 12.28 3.51
C ASP A 96 -30.01 11.98 3.36
N GLU A 97 -30.62 11.38 4.39
CA GLU A 97 -32.07 11.23 4.50
C GLU A 97 -32.78 12.60 4.46
#